data_AF-A0A8S3W8D2-F1
#
_entry.id   AF-A0A8S3W8D2-F1
#
_cell.length_a   1.000
_cell.length_b   1.000
_cell.length_c   1.000
_cell.angle_alpha   90.00
_cell.angle_beta   90.00
_cell.angle_gamma   90.00
#
_symmetry.space_group_name_H-M   'P 1'
#
loop_
_entity.id
_entity.type
_entity.pdbx_description
1 polymer ?
#
loop_
_entity_poly.entity_id
_entity_poly.type
_entity_poly.pdbx_seq_one_letter_code
_entity_poly.pdbx_strand_id
1 'polypeptide(L)'
;MARLLHDDQIEGFLSGSGDEGSDDEEQQDMPFPGQETSILSPSESQSSSSSDEDMPLSNLRWKKKKFHEKFGMGPAVVLRLASTLPEGSFLYFDRYFSSLPLMQELQKRNMDGTGTLMMNRFNTKKSKYELKKDAAMKRGEYEEIVRADEKICILKWKDNKCVLMTSTAFGSEPVSIVPRWEKKSRYPTFV
;
A
#
# COMPACT_ATOMS: atom_id res chain seq x y z
N MET A 1 -12.47 -19.02 -13.79
CA MET A 1 -13.43 -17.95 -14.14
C MET A 1 -13.42 -16.92 -13.04
N ALA A 2 -13.18 -15.66 -13.40
CA ALA A 2 -13.31 -14.52 -12.51
C ALA A 2 -14.77 -14.39 -12.05
N ARG A 3 -14.98 -14.04 -10.77
CA ARG A 3 -16.33 -13.75 -10.26
C ARG A 3 -16.49 -12.26 -10.06
N LEU A 4 -17.53 -11.69 -10.67
CA LEU A 4 -17.92 -10.31 -10.47
C LEU A 4 -18.74 -10.18 -9.18
N LEU A 5 -18.34 -9.28 -8.29
CA LEU A 5 -19.06 -8.97 -7.06
C LEU A 5 -19.56 -7.53 -7.07
N HIS A 6 -20.85 -7.35 -6.75
CA HIS A 6 -21.44 -6.03 -6.57
C HIS A 6 -20.99 -5.36 -5.26
N ASP A 7 -21.15 -4.03 -5.19
CA ASP A 7 -20.71 -3.20 -4.06
C ASP A 7 -21.20 -3.72 -2.71
N ASP A 8 -22.43 -4.22 -2.64
CA ASP A 8 -23.03 -4.77 -1.42
C ASP A 8 -22.36 -6.05 -0.91
N GLN A 9 -21.60 -6.75 -1.76
CA GLN A 9 -20.85 -7.96 -1.40
C GLN A 9 -19.42 -7.66 -0.97
N ILE A 10 -18.90 -6.47 -1.31
CA ILE A 10 -17.49 -6.06 -1.07
C ILE A 10 -17.34 -4.93 -0.07
N GLU A 11 -18.41 -4.22 0.30
CA GLU A 11 -18.39 -3.13 1.30
C GLU A 11 -17.71 -3.54 2.62
N GLY A 12 -17.83 -4.80 3.00
CA GLY A 12 -17.13 -5.34 4.16
C GLY A 12 -15.61 -5.42 4.03
N PHE A 13 -15.09 -5.62 2.82
CA PHE A 13 -13.66 -5.57 2.54
C PHE A 13 -13.11 -4.14 2.53
N LEU A 14 -13.96 -3.16 2.22
CA LEU A 14 -13.60 -1.75 2.03
C LEU A 14 -13.74 -0.91 3.31
N SER A 15 -14.59 -1.32 4.25
CA SER A 15 -14.77 -0.65 5.53
C SER A 15 -13.66 -1.03 6.53
N GLY A 16 -12.54 -0.31 6.49
CA GLY A 16 -11.52 -0.36 7.53
C GLY A 16 -12.09 0.02 8.90
N SER A 17 -11.81 -0.79 9.92
CA SER A 17 -12.03 -0.43 11.32
C SER A 17 -10.96 0.57 11.76
N GLY A 18 -11.41 1.77 12.16
CA GLY A 18 -10.65 2.55 13.13
C GLY A 18 -10.83 1.86 14.48
N ASP A 19 -9.84 1.09 14.90
CA ASP A 19 -9.69 0.76 16.32
C ASP A 19 -8.96 1.94 16.96
N GLU A 20 -9.70 2.73 17.72
CA GLU A 20 -9.17 3.70 18.68
C GLU A 20 -8.52 2.90 19.84
N GLY A 21 -7.29 2.48 19.63
CA GLY A 21 -6.38 2.06 20.69
C GLY A 21 -5.63 3.29 21.19
N SER A 22 -6.11 3.85 22.30
CA SER A 22 -5.40 4.83 23.11
C SER A 22 -4.22 4.15 23.81
N ASP A 23 -3.02 4.32 23.28
CA ASP A 23 -1.78 4.01 23.99
C ASP A 23 -0.91 5.28 23.99
N ASP A 24 -1.00 6.01 25.09
CA ASP A 24 -0.05 7.03 25.50
C ASP A 24 1.30 6.32 25.79
N GLU A 25 2.27 6.43 24.89
CA GLU A 25 3.66 6.12 25.22
C GLU A 25 4.59 7.33 24.95
N GLU A 26 5.02 7.85 26.09
CA GLU A 26 6.04 8.83 26.43
C GLU A 26 7.26 8.85 25.49
N GLN A 27 7.47 10.00 24.84
CA GLN A 27 8.69 10.31 24.11
C GLN A 27 9.83 10.61 25.10
N GLN A 28 10.82 9.71 25.16
CA GLN A 28 12.12 10.03 25.75
C GLN A 28 13.05 10.58 24.66
N ASP A 29 13.34 11.87 24.74
CA ASP A 29 14.35 12.57 23.94
C ASP A 29 15.76 12.12 24.35
N MET A 30 16.49 11.52 23.40
CA MET A 30 17.92 11.21 23.55
C MET A 30 18.73 12.37 22.96
N PRO A 31 19.58 13.08 23.73
CA PRO A 31 20.35 14.20 23.22
C PRO A 31 21.60 13.73 22.45
N PHE A 32 21.82 14.30 21.26
CA PHE A 32 23.10 14.16 20.54
C PHE A 32 24.17 15.08 21.17
N PRO A 33 25.41 14.61 21.37
CA PRO A 33 26.47 15.41 21.98
C PRO A 33 27.08 16.40 20.99
N GLY A 34 27.30 17.62 21.48
CA GLY A 34 27.96 18.69 20.75
C GLY A 34 29.46 18.46 20.58
N GLN A 35 30.00 19.08 19.53
CA GLN A 35 31.37 19.55 19.50
C GLN A 35 31.38 20.95 18.88
N GLU A 36 31.85 21.91 19.68
CA GLU A 36 32.29 23.22 19.23
C GLU A 36 33.59 23.07 18.44
N THR A 37 33.70 23.82 17.34
CA THR A 37 34.97 24.42 16.93
C THR A 37 34.70 25.86 16.49
N SER A 38 35.21 26.80 17.28
CA SER A 38 35.62 28.16 16.88
C SER A 38 36.52 28.07 15.61
N ILE A 39 36.67 29.07 14.73
CA ILE A 39 37.07 30.46 14.91
C ILE A 39 36.96 31.22 13.56
N LEU A 40 36.97 32.57 13.65
CA LEU A 40 37.36 33.60 12.66
C LEU A 40 36.30 34.14 11.67
N SER A 41 35.80 35.34 12.01
CA SER A 41 35.30 36.35 11.07
C SER A 41 36.48 37.02 10.34
N PRO A 42 36.30 37.42 9.06
CA PRO A 42 36.55 38.84 8.77
C PRO A 42 35.63 39.47 7.71
N SER A 43 35.16 40.68 8.07
CA SER A 43 34.95 41.89 7.27
C SER A 43 34.08 41.92 6.00
N GLU A 44 33.27 42.98 5.97
CA GLU A 44 32.37 43.45 4.92
C GLU A 44 32.99 43.63 3.53
N SER A 45 32.22 43.30 2.50
CA SER A 45 32.21 44.05 1.23
C SER A 45 30.84 43.87 0.55
N GLN A 46 30.33 44.96 -0.01
CA GLN A 46 28.93 45.17 -0.37
C GLN A 46 28.48 44.57 -1.73
N SER A 47 27.16 44.33 -1.77
CA SER A 47 26.20 44.48 -2.89
C SER A 47 26.31 43.57 -4.13
N SER A 48 25.28 42.76 -4.34
CA SER A 48 24.54 42.71 -5.61
C SER A 48 23.15 42.13 -5.39
N SER A 49 22.13 42.83 -5.88
CA SER A 49 20.71 42.53 -5.79
C SER A 49 20.33 41.19 -6.41
N SER A 50 19.56 40.39 -5.70
CA SER A 50 18.53 39.53 -6.29
C SER A 50 17.39 39.46 -5.29
N SER A 51 16.20 39.92 -5.70
CA SER A 51 14.99 39.88 -4.89
C SER A 51 14.53 38.43 -4.73
N ASP A 52 15.10 37.74 -3.74
CA ASP A 52 14.48 36.54 -3.18
C ASP A 52 13.42 37.00 -2.19
N GLU A 53 12.28 37.42 -2.75
CA GLU A 53 11.08 37.75 -2.01
C GLU A 53 10.75 36.61 -1.04
N ASP A 54 10.59 36.98 0.23
CA ASP A 54 10.07 36.16 1.32
C ASP A 54 8.81 35.40 0.89
N MET A 55 9.00 34.16 0.44
CA MET A 55 7.88 33.27 0.16
C MET A 55 7.24 32.92 1.51
N PRO A 56 5.97 33.27 1.76
CA PRO A 56 5.38 33.05 3.07
C PRO A 56 5.35 31.55 3.35
N LEU A 57 5.84 31.14 4.53
CA LEU A 57 5.87 29.75 4.99
C LEU A 57 4.48 29.06 4.97
N SER A 58 3.41 29.83 4.73
CA SER A 58 2.06 29.33 4.46
C SER A 58 1.91 28.59 3.13
N ASN A 59 2.82 28.81 2.16
CA ASN A 59 2.87 28.21 0.82
C ASN A 59 3.84 27.03 0.70
N LEU A 60 4.46 26.65 1.81
CA LEU A 60 5.42 25.58 1.85
C LEU A 60 4.66 24.23 1.65
N ARG A 61 4.90 23.59 0.49
CA ARG A 61 4.25 22.39 -0.10
C ARG A 61 4.10 21.16 0.81
N TRP A 62 4.65 21.21 2.02
CA TRP A 62 4.59 20.19 3.07
C TRP A 62 3.48 20.47 4.10
N LYS A 63 2.52 21.36 3.82
CA LYS A 63 1.19 21.32 4.49
C LYS A 63 0.61 19.91 4.30
N LYS A 64 0.89 19.09 5.31
CA LYS A 64 0.74 17.63 5.35
C LYS A 64 -0.71 17.28 5.09
N LYS A 65 -1.01 16.68 3.93
CA LYS A 65 -2.16 15.76 3.87
C LYS A 65 -1.88 14.66 4.88
N LYS A 66 -2.60 14.68 6.00
CA LYS A 66 -2.45 13.67 7.06
C LYS A 66 -3.15 12.39 6.64
N PHE A 67 -2.57 11.67 5.67
CA PHE A 67 -3.12 10.40 5.21
C PHE A 67 -3.18 9.34 6.32
N HIS A 68 -2.34 9.47 7.36
CA HIS A 68 -2.26 8.51 8.46
C HIS A 68 -3.54 8.48 9.31
N GLU A 69 -4.24 9.61 9.47
CA GLU A 69 -5.50 9.69 10.23
C GLU A 69 -6.61 8.86 9.56
N LYS A 70 -6.59 8.75 8.21
CA LYS A 70 -7.63 8.07 7.44
C LYS A 70 -7.28 6.64 7.03
N PHE A 71 -6.01 6.37 6.73
CA PHE A 71 -5.57 5.11 6.12
C PHE A 71 -4.53 4.34 6.95
N GLY A 72 -4.09 4.90 8.07
CA GLY A 72 -2.98 4.37 8.86
C GLY A 72 -1.59 4.69 8.26
N MET A 73 -0.54 4.36 9.01
CA MET A 73 0.84 4.76 8.68
C MET A 73 1.35 4.15 7.36
N GLY A 74 1.13 2.87 7.10
CA GLY A 74 1.62 2.19 5.90
C GLY A 74 1.11 2.84 4.60
N PRO A 75 -0.21 2.81 4.34
CA PRO A 75 -0.80 3.45 3.16
C PRO A 75 -0.50 4.95 3.05
N ALA A 76 -0.36 5.66 4.18
CA ALA A 76 -0.04 7.08 4.18
C ALA A 76 1.33 7.40 3.54
N VAL A 77 2.32 6.54 3.79
CA VAL A 77 3.65 6.66 3.15
C VAL A 77 3.51 6.49 1.63
N VAL A 78 2.76 5.48 1.17
CA VAL A 78 2.52 5.24 -0.26
C VAL A 78 1.85 6.44 -0.90
N LEU A 79 0.78 6.98 -0.30
CA LEU A 79 0.08 8.15 -0.84
C LEU A 79 0.94 9.41 -0.90
N ARG A 80 1.89 9.55 0.04
CA ARG A 80 2.85 10.66 0.03
C ARG A 80 3.86 10.50 -1.09
N LEU A 81 4.42 9.30 -1.27
CA LEU A 81 5.37 9.02 -2.36
C LEU A 81 4.67 9.09 -3.73
N ALA A 82 3.44 8.60 -3.83
CA ALA A 82 2.64 8.68 -5.05
C ALA A 82 2.37 10.13 -5.49
N SER A 83 2.32 11.09 -4.56
CA SER A 83 2.09 12.50 -4.89
C SER A 83 3.23 13.18 -5.64
N THR A 84 4.41 12.57 -5.69
CA THR A 84 5.54 13.07 -6.48
C THR A 84 5.64 12.43 -7.85
N LEU A 85 4.80 11.44 -8.15
CA LEU A 85 4.81 10.70 -9.40
C LEU A 85 3.77 11.27 -10.39
N PRO A 86 4.00 11.11 -11.71
CA PRO A 86 3.03 11.50 -12.71
C PRO A 86 1.79 10.60 -12.69
N GLU A 87 0.67 11.12 -13.18
CA GLU A 87 -0.55 10.35 -13.41
C GLU A 87 -0.30 9.21 -14.42
N GLY A 88 -1.03 8.10 -14.27
CA GLY A 88 -0.83 6.89 -15.07
C GLY A 88 0.34 6.01 -14.61
N SER A 89 0.97 6.31 -13.47
CA SER A 89 2.01 5.47 -12.88
C SER A 89 1.44 4.17 -12.30
N PHE A 90 2.19 3.07 -12.45
CA PHE A 90 1.91 1.78 -11.82
C PHE A 90 2.75 1.60 -10.56
N LEU A 91 2.10 1.41 -9.43
CA LEU A 91 2.73 1.26 -8.13
C LEU A 91 2.71 -0.20 -7.69
N TYR A 92 3.87 -0.67 -7.26
CA TYR A 92 4.02 -1.97 -6.61
C TYR A 92 4.48 -1.74 -5.18
N PHE A 93 3.78 -2.36 -4.23
CA PHE A 93 4.10 -2.20 -2.82
C PHE A 93 4.01 -3.50 -2.05
N ASP A 94 4.83 -3.58 -1.00
CA ASP A 94 4.88 -4.75 -0.13
C ASP A 94 3.63 -4.85 0.76
N ARG A 95 3.42 -6.03 1.34
CA ARG A 95 2.26 -6.44 2.13
C ARG A 95 1.93 -5.53 3.29
N TYR A 96 2.92 -4.88 3.90
CA TYR A 96 2.68 -3.98 5.01
C TYR A 96 1.95 -2.69 4.58
N PHE A 97 2.19 -2.25 3.34
CA PHE A 97 1.70 -0.98 2.83
C PHE A 97 0.38 -1.12 2.05
N SER A 98 0.00 -2.35 1.70
CA SER A 98 -1.21 -2.64 0.93
C SER A 98 -2.48 -2.58 1.78
N SER A 99 -3.48 -1.84 1.30
CA SER A 99 -4.85 -1.89 1.81
C SER A 99 -5.84 -1.66 0.66
N LEU A 100 -7.08 -2.14 0.79
CA LEU A 100 -8.10 -1.85 -0.23
C LEU A 100 -8.52 -0.37 -0.29
N PRO A 101 -8.67 0.35 0.84
CA PRO A 101 -8.92 1.79 0.80
C PRO A 101 -7.82 2.56 0.08
N LEU A 102 -6.56 2.10 0.17
CA LEU A 102 -5.45 2.67 -0.60
C LEU A 102 -5.66 2.51 -2.11
N MET A 103 -6.08 1.32 -2.56
CA MET A 103 -6.35 1.07 -3.99
C MET A 103 -7.43 2.01 -4.53
N GLN A 104 -8.52 2.22 -3.78
CA GLN A 104 -9.56 3.16 -4.17
C GLN A 104 -9.06 4.61 -4.25
N GLU A 105 -8.18 5.00 -3.34
CA GLU A 105 -7.60 6.35 -3.32
C GLU A 105 -6.59 6.56 -4.47
N LEU A 106 -5.83 5.53 -4.85
CA LEU A 106 -4.93 5.57 -6.01
C LEU A 106 -5.72 5.75 -7.32
N GLN A 107 -6.84 5.05 -7.47
CA GLN A 107 -7.70 5.20 -8.65
C GLN A 107 -8.29 6.60 -8.81
N LYS A 108 -8.69 7.24 -7.70
CA LYS A 108 -9.16 8.63 -7.73
C LYS A 108 -8.10 9.61 -8.23
N ARG A 109 -6.83 9.21 -8.16
CA ARG A 109 -5.67 9.99 -8.61
C ARG A 109 -5.13 9.51 -9.95
N ASN A 110 -5.91 8.70 -10.67
CA ASN A 110 -5.55 8.17 -11.97
C ASN A 110 -4.21 7.40 -11.94
N MET A 111 -3.98 6.65 -10.86
CA MET A 111 -2.82 5.79 -10.66
C MET A 111 -3.27 4.37 -10.35
N ASP A 112 -2.47 3.42 -10.80
CA ASP A 112 -2.71 2.01 -10.57
C ASP A 112 -1.78 1.43 -9.51
N GLY A 113 -2.29 0.45 -8.77
CA GLY A 113 -1.57 -0.17 -7.68
C GLY A 113 -1.71 -1.69 -7.68
N THR A 114 -0.63 -2.38 -7.30
CA THR A 114 -0.60 -3.82 -7.06
C THR A 114 0.13 -4.11 -5.77
N GLY A 115 -0.47 -4.94 -4.92
CA GLY A 115 0.12 -5.33 -3.64
C GLY A 115 -0.45 -6.62 -3.08
N THR A 116 0.29 -7.22 -2.15
CA THR A 116 -0.12 -8.47 -1.49
C THR A 116 -0.89 -8.17 -0.21
N LEU A 117 -2.13 -8.61 -0.06
CA LEU A 117 -2.92 -8.38 1.16
C LEU A 117 -2.59 -9.40 2.25
N MET A 118 -2.68 -8.95 3.52
CA MET A 118 -2.64 -9.85 4.68
C MET A 118 -4.06 -10.26 5.06
N MET A 119 -4.36 -11.56 5.00
CA MET A 119 -5.70 -12.11 5.30
C MET A 119 -6.23 -11.66 6.68
N ASN A 120 -5.35 -11.53 7.67
CA ASN A 120 -5.74 -11.11 9.03
C ASN A 120 -6.19 -9.64 9.12
N ARG A 121 -5.76 -8.79 8.17
CA ARG A 121 -6.19 -7.37 8.06
C ARG A 121 -7.34 -7.19 7.07
N PHE A 122 -7.64 -8.23 6.31
CA PHE A 122 -8.68 -8.25 5.30
C PHE A 122 -9.97 -8.73 5.95
N ASN A 123 -10.90 -7.82 6.20
CA ASN A 123 -12.09 -8.10 6.97
C ASN A 123 -13.12 -8.91 6.16
N THR A 124 -12.90 -10.22 6.07
CA THR A 124 -13.85 -11.19 5.51
C THR A 124 -15.13 -11.34 6.32
N LYS A 125 -15.17 -10.85 7.57
CA LYS A 125 -16.35 -11.01 8.43
C LYS A 125 -17.48 -10.04 8.09
N LYS A 126 -17.15 -8.89 7.48
CA LYS A 126 -18.15 -7.92 7.04
C LYS A 126 -18.56 -8.11 5.59
N SER A 127 -17.81 -8.87 4.79
CA SER A 127 -18.15 -9.12 3.39
C SER A 127 -19.19 -10.23 3.29
N LYS A 128 -20.18 -10.06 2.41
CA LYS A 128 -21.15 -11.14 2.12
C LYS A 128 -20.52 -12.28 1.32
N TYR A 129 -19.29 -12.08 0.81
CA TYR A 129 -18.53 -13.08 0.09
C TYR A 129 -17.40 -13.63 0.96
N GLU A 130 -17.31 -14.96 1.05
CA GLU A 130 -16.19 -15.66 1.69
C GLU A 130 -15.25 -16.24 0.63
N LEU A 131 -13.97 -15.84 0.70
CA LEU A 131 -12.90 -16.48 -0.07
C LEU A 131 -12.79 -17.97 0.29
N LYS A 132 -12.41 -18.81 -0.67
CA LYS A 132 -12.13 -20.23 -0.43
C LYS A 132 -11.18 -20.40 0.75
N LYS A 133 -11.53 -21.28 1.69
CA LYS A 133 -10.67 -21.57 2.84
C LYS A 133 -9.34 -22.17 2.38
N ASP A 134 -8.25 -21.81 3.05
CA ASP A 134 -6.90 -22.23 2.69
C ASP A 134 -6.70 -23.76 2.65
N ALA A 135 -7.50 -24.50 3.43
CA ALA A 135 -7.49 -25.96 3.49
C ALA A 135 -8.27 -26.61 2.33
N ALA A 136 -9.20 -25.90 1.71
CA ALA A 136 -10.00 -26.40 0.60
C ALA A 136 -9.30 -26.21 -0.76
N MET A 137 -8.34 -25.29 -0.85
CA MET A 137 -7.61 -25.02 -2.08
C MET A 137 -6.49 -26.03 -2.32
N LYS A 138 -6.41 -26.56 -3.54
CA LYS A 138 -5.26 -27.37 -3.99
C LYS A 138 -4.11 -26.47 -4.42
N ARG A 139 -2.87 -26.98 -4.37
CA ARG A 139 -1.70 -26.25 -4.88
C ARG A 139 -1.88 -25.96 -6.38
N GLY A 140 -1.63 -24.73 -6.81
CA GLY A 140 -1.89 -24.24 -8.17
C GLY A 140 -3.31 -23.71 -8.38
N GLU A 141 -4.23 -23.97 -7.45
CA GLU A 141 -5.58 -23.41 -7.55
C GLU A 141 -5.56 -21.92 -7.21
N TYR A 142 -6.30 -21.15 -8.01
CA TYR A 142 -6.53 -19.73 -7.78
C TYR A 142 -8.02 -19.40 -7.82
N GLU A 143 -8.36 -18.31 -7.17
CA GLU A 143 -9.68 -17.71 -7.10
C GLU A 143 -9.51 -16.21 -7.39
N GLU A 144 -10.23 -15.73 -8.39
CA GLU A 144 -10.22 -14.33 -8.79
C GLU A 144 -11.59 -13.71 -8.51
N ILE A 145 -11.54 -12.55 -7.86
CA ILE A 145 -12.69 -11.73 -7.54
C ILE A 145 -12.45 -10.37 -8.15
N VAL A 146 -13.41 -9.90 -8.93
CA VAL A 146 -13.37 -8.57 -9.52
C VAL A 146 -14.58 -7.78 -9.01
N ARG A 147 -14.34 -6.55 -8.56
CA ARG A 147 -15.43 -5.63 -8.22
C ARG A 147 -16.26 -5.33 -9.47
N ALA A 148 -17.58 -5.14 -9.33
CA ALA A 148 -18.48 -4.85 -10.44
C ALA A 148 -18.08 -3.62 -11.27
N ASP A 149 -17.38 -2.66 -10.67
CA ASP A 149 -16.79 -1.51 -11.36
C ASP A 149 -15.58 -1.89 -12.27
N GLU A 150 -15.18 -3.17 -12.29
CA GLU A 150 -13.99 -3.75 -12.96
C GLU A 150 -12.65 -3.11 -12.57
N LYS A 151 -12.70 -2.27 -11.54
CA LYS A 151 -11.61 -1.41 -11.12
C LYS A 151 -10.67 -2.07 -10.12
N ILE A 152 -11.15 -3.01 -9.32
CA ILE A 152 -10.31 -3.66 -8.30
C ILE A 152 -10.47 -5.16 -8.47
N CYS A 153 -9.34 -5.81 -8.71
CA CYS A 153 -9.20 -7.25 -8.70
C CYS A 153 -8.55 -7.70 -7.38
N ILE A 154 -9.05 -8.79 -6.84
CA ILE A 154 -8.51 -9.52 -5.70
C ILE A 154 -8.27 -10.95 -6.18
N LEU A 155 -7.01 -11.37 -6.15
CA LEU A 155 -6.58 -12.70 -6.57
C LEU A 155 -6.07 -13.46 -5.35
N LYS A 156 -6.62 -14.64 -5.12
CA LYS A 156 -6.11 -15.59 -4.12
C LYS A 156 -5.58 -16.82 -4.82
N TRP A 157 -4.34 -17.21 -4.56
CA TRP A 157 -3.81 -18.48 -5.06
C TRP A 157 -3.12 -19.28 -3.97
N LYS A 158 -3.07 -20.60 -4.18
CA LYS A 158 -2.41 -21.54 -3.28
C LYS A 158 -1.10 -22.02 -3.90
N ASP A 159 0.03 -21.60 -3.33
CA ASP A 159 1.29 -22.32 -3.48
C ASP A 159 1.53 -23.16 -2.22
N ASN A 160 2.66 -23.00 -1.52
CA ASN A 160 2.88 -23.66 -0.23
C ASN A 160 1.93 -23.12 0.85
N LYS A 161 1.69 -21.81 0.81
CA LYS A 161 0.69 -21.10 1.61
C LYS A 161 -0.23 -20.33 0.67
N CYS A 162 -1.41 -19.95 1.14
CA CYS A 162 -2.27 -19.06 0.37
C CYS A 162 -1.65 -17.66 0.33
N VAL A 163 -1.66 -17.07 -0.84
CA VAL A 163 -1.30 -15.67 -1.07
C VAL A 163 -2.55 -14.96 -1.55
N LEU A 164 -2.78 -13.77 -0.98
CA LEU A 164 -3.86 -12.88 -1.39
C LEU A 164 -3.20 -11.64 -1.99
N MET A 165 -3.61 -11.26 -3.19
CA MET A 165 -3.11 -10.11 -3.91
C MET A 165 -4.30 -9.24 -4.32
N THR A 166 -4.07 -7.94 -4.42
CA THR A 166 -5.03 -7.02 -5.01
C THR A 166 -4.32 -6.14 -6.03
N SER A 167 -5.04 -5.82 -7.10
CA SER A 167 -4.54 -5.03 -8.21
C SER A 167 -5.67 -4.19 -8.80
N THR A 168 -5.35 -3.00 -9.28
CA THR A 168 -6.29 -2.15 -10.02
C THR A 168 -6.12 -2.24 -11.54
N ALA A 169 -4.96 -2.72 -12.00
CA ALA A 169 -4.60 -2.79 -13.42
C ALA A 169 -4.58 -4.21 -13.99
N PHE A 170 -4.37 -5.22 -13.13
CA PHE A 170 -4.11 -6.59 -13.56
C PHE A 170 -5.15 -7.56 -13.02
N GLY A 171 -5.62 -8.45 -13.89
CA GLY A 171 -6.43 -9.61 -13.52
C GLY A 171 -5.60 -10.88 -13.36
N SER A 172 -6.26 -12.04 -13.43
CA SER A 172 -5.60 -13.36 -13.36
C SER A 172 -4.86 -13.76 -14.65
N GLU A 173 -5.25 -13.21 -15.80
CA GLU A 173 -4.66 -13.56 -17.09
C GLU A 173 -3.45 -12.67 -17.44
N PRO A 174 -2.40 -13.22 -18.08
CA PRO A 174 -2.27 -14.61 -18.55
C PRO A 174 -1.83 -15.59 -17.45
N VAL A 175 -2.47 -16.76 -17.38
CA VAL A 175 -2.04 -17.85 -16.49
C VAL A 175 -0.95 -18.69 -17.16
N SER A 176 0.15 -18.94 -16.44
CA SER A 176 1.25 -19.81 -16.89
C SER A 176 1.55 -20.88 -15.86
N ILE A 177 1.96 -22.05 -16.35
CA ILE A 177 2.37 -23.19 -15.52
C ILE A 177 3.87 -23.05 -15.24
N VAL A 178 4.25 -23.10 -13.97
CA VAL A 178 5.64 -22.88 -13.54
C VAL A 178 6.17 -24.10 -12.79
N PRO A 179 7.38 -24.61 -13.09
CA PRO A 179 7.97 -25.69 -12.32
C PRO A 179 8.35 -25.20 -10.92
N ARG A 180 7.88 -25.89 -9.89
CA ARG A 180 8.19 -25.59 -8.49
C ARG A 180 8.78 -26.79 -7.78
N TRP A 181 9.85 -26.55 -7.03
CA TRP A 181 10.45 -27.59 -6.20
C TRP A 181 9.47 -28.05 -5.12
N GLU A 182 9.32 -29.36 -4.99
CA GLU A 182 8.55 -29.97 -3.92
C GLU A 182 9.45 -30.82 -3.02
N LYS A 183 9.49 -30.49 -1.72
CA LYS A 183 10.40 -31.13 -0.76
C LYS A 183 10.14 -32.63 -0.58
N LYS A 184 8.88 -33.06 -0.71
CA LYS A 184 8.47 -34.47 -0.54
C LYS A 184 8.93 -35.32 -1.71
N SER A 185 8.76 -34.80 -2.91
CA SER A 185 8.99 -35.53 -4.15
C SER A 185 10.44 -35.40 -4.63
N ARG A 186 11.13 -34.31 -4.23
CA ARG A 186 12.48 -33.93 -4.67
C ARG A 186 12.60 -33.83 -6.20
N TYR A 187 11.49 -33.53 -6.87
CA TYR A 187 11.44 -33.17 -8.28
C TYR A 187 10.58 -31.92 -8.48
N PRO A 188 10.75 -31.19 -9.61
CA PRO A 188 9.90 -30.05 -9.92
C PRO A 188 8.48 -30.55 -10.25
N THR A 189 7.50 -30.09 -9.49
CA THR A 189 6.07 -30.29 -9.77
C THR A 189 5.56 -29.05 -10.50
N PHE A 190 4.83 -29.26 -11.59
CA PHE A 190 4.21 -28.19 -12.36
C PHE A 190 2.93 -27.73 -11.66
N VAL A 191 2.81 -26.43 -11.45
CA VAL A 191 1.67 -25.77 -10.80
C VAL A 191 1.26 -24.53 -11.56
#